data_AF-A0A559MJN7-F1
#
_entry.id   AF-A0A559MJN7-F1
#
_cell.length_a   1.000
_cell.length_b   1.000
_cell.length_c   1.000
_cell.angle_alpha   90.00
_cell.angle_beta   90.00
_cell.angle_gamma   90.00
#
_symmetry.space_group_name_H-M   'P 1'
#
loop_
_entity.id
_entity.type
_entity.pdbx_description
1 polymer ?
#
loop_
_entity_poly.entity_id
_entity_poly.type
_entity_poly.pdbx_seq_one_letter_code
_entity_poly.pdbx_strand_id
1 'polypeptide(L)'
;MSGHSAQIDPETPTIPVDDLPKCPECKTGLLRPGVVWFGEPLPEDTIEEIDAWIAEKRVDLCLVIGTTATVHPAAGYIEEARQAGARIVVINMDCEELGAASELRNGDFLFQGDASLILPEILKPIIGDLDLKGGVKM
;
A
#
# COMPACT_ATOMS: atom_id res chain seq x y z
N MET A 1 -23.68 -7.92 0.47
CA MET A 1 -22.32 -8.42 0.70
C MET A 1 -22.18 -9.78 0.00
N SER A 2 -22.22 -9.79 -1.32
CA SER A 2 -21.97 -10.99 -2.12
C SER A 2 -20.46 -11.17 -2.20
N GLY A 3 -19.92 -12.10 -1.41
CA GLY A 3 -18.52 -12.49 -1.51
C GLY A 3 -18.24 -12.93 -2.94
N HIS A 4 -17.25 -12.31 -3.58
CA HIS A 4 -16.67 -12.87 -4.79
C HIS A 4 -16.05 -14.20 -4.38
N SER A 5 -16.69 -15.31 -4.77
CA SER A 5 -16.08 -16.63 -4.67
C SER A 5 -14.73 -16.56 -5.38
N ALA A 6 -13.63 -16.76 -4.64
CA ALA A 6 -12.31 -16.87 -5.24
C ALA A 6 -12.40 -17.99 -6.28
N GLN A 7 -12.37 -17.63 -7.55
CA GLN A 7 -12.27 -18.62 -8.62
C GLN A 7 -10.87 -19.20 -8.49
N ILE A 8 -10.79 -20.46 -8.04
CA ILE A 8 -9.53 -21.18 -7.95
C ILE A 8 -9.03 -21.29 -9.39
N ASP A 9 -7.90 -20.64 -9.68
CA ASP A 9 -7.23 -20.75 -10.97
C ASP A 9 -6.94 -22.24 -11.22
N PRO A 10 -7.40 -22.83 -12.34
CA PRO A 10 -7.15 -24.23 -12.66
C PRO A 10 -5.67 -24.60 -12.73
N GLU A 11 -4.75 -23.63 -12.84
CA GLU A 11 -3.31 -23.84 -12.76
C GLU A 11 -2.76 -23.83 -11.32
N THR A 12 -3.59 -23.59 -10.30
CA THR A 12 -3.16 -23.61 -8.90
C THR A 12 -2.66 -25.01 -8.53
N PRO A 13 -1.37 -25.17 -8.16
CA PRO A 13 -0.85 -26.47 -7.77
C PRO A 13 -1.63 -27.02 -6.58
N THR A 14 -2.13 -28.26 -6.69
CA THR A 14 -2.73 -28.95 -5.56
C THR A 14 -1.61 -29.46 -4.66
N ILE A 15 -1.50 -28.90 -3.45
CA ILE A 15 -0.50 -29.31 -2.46
C ILE A 15 -1.14 -30.33 -1.50
N PRO A 16 -0.57 -31.53 -1.33
CA PRO A 16 -1.02 -32.47 -0.31
C PRO A 16 -0.99 -31.85 1.09
N VAL A 17 -1.99 -32.13 1.92
CA VAL A 17 -2.08 -31.58 3.29
C VAL A 17 -0.84 -31.90 4.13
N ASP A 18 -0.23 -33.06 3.89
CA ASP A 18 0.99 -33.48 4.59
C ASP A 18 2.22 -32.64 4.27
N ASP A 19 2.23 -31.99 3.11
CA ASP A 19 3.30 -31.11 2.63
C ASP A 19 3.12 -29.65 3.05
N LEU A 20 2.00 -29.32 3.71
CA LEU A 20 1.79 -27.98 4.25
C LEU A 20 2.82 -27.67 5.36
N PRO A 21 3.28 -26.41 5.46
CA PRO A 21 4.28 -26.04 6.45
C PRO A 21 3.73 -26.22 7.87
N LYS A 22 4.44 -27.00 8.69
CA LYS A 22 4.08 -27.33 10.08
C LYS A 22 5.01 -26.60 11.04
N CYS A 23 4.50 -26.30 12.23
CA CYS A 23 5.29 -25.71 13.29
C CYS A 23 6.46 -26.65 13.66
N PRO A 24 7.72 -26.19 13.65
CA PRO A 24 8.87 -27.03 13.93
C PRO A 24 8.91 -27.54 15.38
N GLU A 25 8.25 -26.83 16.30
CA GLU A 25 8.21 -27.16 17.73
C GLU A 25 7.10 -28.16 18.06
N CYS A 26 5.83 -27.81 17.81
CA CYS A 26 4.71 -28.67 18.20
C CYS A 26 4.36 -29.74 17.16
N LYS A 27 4.80 -29.59 15.90
CA LYS A 27 4.55 -30.48 14.75
C LYS A 27 3.09 -30.74 14.37
N THR A 28 2.14 -30.18 15.09
CA THR A 28 0.70 -30.35 14.89
C THR A 28 0.03 -29.11 14.29
N GLY A 29 0.54 -27.92 14.60
CA GLY A 29 0.04 -26.66 14.06
C GLY A 29 0.53 -26.39 12.64
N LEU A 30 -0.33 -25.82 11.80
CA LEU A 30 0.06 -25.27 10.50
C LEU A 30 0.69 -23.89 10.68
N LEU A 31 1.81 -23.64 10.00
CA LEU A 31 2.35 -22.31 9.86
C LEU A 31 1.54 -21.57 8.80
N ARG A 32 1.20 -20.31 9.11
CA ARG A 32 0.62 -19.39 8.14
C ARG A 32 1.63 -18.31 7.76
N PRO A 33 1.53 -17.71 6.57
CA PRO A 33 2.30 -16.52 6.24
C PRO A 33 2.05 -15.40 7.26
N GLY A 34 3.10 -14.67 7.63
CA GLY A 34 3.06 -13.52 8.52
C GLY A 34 2.48 -12.27 7.84
N VAL A 35 1.27 -12.36 7.33
CA VAL A 35 0.53 -11.28 6.67
C VAL A 35 -0.83 -11.10 7.34
N VAL A 36 -1.40 -9.91 7.25
CA VAL A 36 -2.73 -9.64 7.79
C VAL A 36 -3.78 -10.11 6.79
N TRP A 37 -4.68 -10.98 7.24
CA TRP A 37 -5.77 -11.49 6.41
C TRP A 37 -7.00 -10.61 6.55
N PHE A 38 -7.93 -10.70 5.59
CA PHE A 38 -9.21 -10.00 5.72
C PHE A 38 -9.94 -10.43 7.00
N GLY A 39 -10.37 -9.45 7.78
CA GLY A 39 -11.03 -9.66 9.07
C GLY A 39 -10.06 -9.80 10.25
N GLU A 40 -8.75 -9.88 10.02
CA GLU A 40 -7.76 -9.74 11.08
C GLU A 40 -7.47 -8.24 11.35
N PRO A 41 -7.23 -7.85 12.61
CA PRO A 41 -6.75 -6.51 12.91
C PRO A 41 -5.32 -6.34 12.39
N LEU A 42 -4.98 -5.11 11.99
CA LEU A 42 -3.58 -4.73 11.83
C LEU A 42 -2.86 -4.73 13.19
N PRO A 43 -1.53 -4.92 13.23
CA PRO A 43 -0.77 -4.83 14.48
C PRO A 43 -0.99 -3.47 15.15
N GLU A 44 -1.43 -3.47 16.41
CA GLU A 44 -1.78 -2.27 17.17
C GLU A 44 -0.59 -1.31 17.28
N ASP A 45 0.59 -1.82 17.66
CA ASP A 45 1.83 -1.04 17.74
C ASP A 45 2.15 -0.28 16.43
N THR A 46 1.85 -0.89 15.27
CA THR A 46 2.08 -0.24 13.96
C THR A 46 1.10 0.91 13.72
N ILE A 47 -0.16 0.75 14.12
CA ILE A 47 -1.17 1.81 14.00
C ILE A 47 -0.82 2.96 14.94
N GLU A 48 -0.51 2.66 16.21
CA GLU A 48 -0.13 3.67 17.19
C GLU A 48 1.11 4.47 16.76
N GLU A 49 2.12 3.82 16.18
CA GLU A 49 3.32 4.49 15.67
C GLU A 49 2.99 5.47 14.53
N ILE A 50 2.12 5.08 13.58
CA ILE A 50 1.72 5.92 12.47
C ILE A 50 0.90 7.12 12.99
N ASP A 51 -0.08 6.87 13.84
CA ASP A 51 -0.98 7.90 14.39
C ASP A 51 -0.16 8.94 15.19
N ALA A 52 0.78 8.48 16.02
CA ALA A 52 1.68 9.35 16.76
C ALA A 52 2.57 10.19 15.82
N TRP A 53 3.13 9.57 14.79
CA TRP A 53 3.99 10.26 13.83
C TRP A 53 3.24 11.37 13.07
N ILE A 54 1.99 11.10 12.64
CA ILE A 54 1.14 12.08 11.95
C ILE A 54 0.75 13.22 12.92
N ALA A 55 0.41 12.90 14.16
CA ALA A 55 -0.02 13.90 15.14
C ALA A 55 1.11 14.87 15.54
N GLU A 56 2.35 14.37 15.65
CA GLU A 56 3.50 15.19 16.07
C GLU A 56 4.07 16.06 14.94
N LYS A 57 3.95 15.60 13.69
CA LYS A 57 4.64 16.21 12.56
C LYS A 57 3.68 16.90 11.63
N ARG A 58 4.13 18.05 11.12
CA ARG A 58 3.48 18.65 9.96
C ARG A 58 3.73 17.77 8.74
N VAL A 59 2.66 17.35 8.08
CA VAL A 59 2.71 16.63 6.81
C VAL A 59 2.41 17.63 5.70
N ASP A 60 3.37 17.93 4.85
CA ASP A 60 3.18 18.86 3.72
C ASP A 60 2.71 18.15 2.44
N LEU A 61 3.00 16.85 2.32
CA LEU A 61 2.73 16.05 1.13
C LEU A 61 2.42 14.59 1.50
N CYS A 62 1.36 14.03 0.93
CA CYS A 62 1.03 12.60 0.99
C CYS A 62 1.07 12.02 -0.43
N LEU A 63 1.94 11.04 -0.65
CA LEU A 63 2.05 10.33 -1.93
C LEU A 63 1.23 9.04 -1.88
N VAL A 64 0.23 8.92 -2.74
CA VAL A 64 -0.64 7.74 -2.88
C VAL A 64 -0.27 7.04 -4.19
N ILE A 65 0.40 5.89 -4.08
CA ILE A 65 1.09 5.27 -5.22
C ILE A 65 0.58 3.83 -5.41
N GLY A 66 0.12 3.49 -6.61
CA GLY A 66 -0.18 2.10 -6.98
C GLY A 66 -1.31 1.45 -6.19
N THR A 67 -2.29 2.22 -5.74
CA THR A 67 -3.41 1.74 -4.92
C THR A 67 -4.72 2.41 -5.31
N THR A 68 -5.82 1.66 -5.20
CA THR A 68 -7.19 2.21 -5.34
C THR A 68 -7.67 2.91 -4.06
N ALA A 69 -6.89 2.88 -2.98
CA ALA A 69 -7.20 3.52 -1.71
C ALA A 69 -8.59 3.17 -1.14
N THR A 70 -8.95 1.88 -1.17
CA THR A 70 -10.25 1.36 -0.70
C THR A 70 -10.14 0.52 0.59
N VAL A 71 -8.94 0.11 0.98
CA VAL A 71 -8.73 -0.77 2.14
C VAL A 71 -8.41 0.03 3.39
N HIS A 72 -9.28 -0.10 4.41
CA HIS A 72 -9.11 0.54 5.70
C HIS A 72 -8.33 -0.34 6.69
N PRO A 73 -7.57 0.27 7.63
CA PRO A 73 -7.46 1.70 7.91
C PRO A 73 -6.51 2.49 7.00
N ALA A 74 -5.64 1.83 6.22
CA ALA A 74 -4.59 2.50 5.44
C ALA A 74 -5.11 3.63 4.51
N ALA A 75 -6.26 3.44 3.87
CA ALA A 75 -6.90 4.48 3.04
C ALA A 75 -7.31 5.74 3.84
N GLY A 76 -7.60 5.60 5.13
CA GLY A 76 -8.01 6.70 6.01
C GLY A 76 -6.90 7.73 6.23
N TYR A 77 -5.64 7.31 6.20
CA TYR A 77 -4.49 8.20 6.39
C TYR A 77 -4.36 9.29 5.32
N ILE A 78 -5.01 9.14 4.17
CA ILE A 78 -5.08 10.20 3.15
C ILE A 78 -5.79 11.42 3.70
N GLU A 79 -6.94 11.23 4.36
CA GLU A 79 -7.69 12.35 4.92
C GLU A 79 -7.05 12.87 6.20
N GLU A 80 -6.44 12.02 7.02
CA GLU A 80 -5.67 12.47 8.19
C GLU A 80 -4.48 13.33 7.79
N ALA A 81 -3.70 12.91 6.78
CA ALA A 81 -2.61 13.73 6.24
C ALA A 81 -3.14 15.07 5.71
N ARG A 82 -4.29 15.05 5.03
CA ARG A 82 -4.93 16.27 4.53
C ARG A 82 -5.34 17.20 5.66
N GLN A 83 -5.90 16.67 6.75
CA GLN A 83 -6.26 17.44 7.95
C GLN A 83 -5.01 18.01 8.63
N ALA A 84 -3.87 17.31 8.56
CA ALA A 84 -2.57 17.82 8.97
C ALA A 84 -1.96 18.89 8.03
N GLY A 85 -2.65 19.21 6.92
CA GLY A 85 -2.28 20.26 5.96
C GLY A 85 -1.57 19.76 4.70
N ALA A 86 -1.51 18.44 4.49
CA ALA A 86 -0.83 17.86 3.34
C ALA A 86 -1.60 18.11 2.04
N ARG A 87 -0.83 18.28 0.96
CA ARG A 87 -1.34 18.09 -0.41
C ARG A 87 -1.29 16.61 -0.75
N ILE A 88 -2.26 16.15 -1.53
CA ILE A 88 -2.34 14.76 -1.98
C ILE A 88 -1.78 14.66 -3.40
N VAL A 89 -0.89 13.70 -3.61
CA VAL A 89 -0.35 13.37 -4.94
C VAL A 89 -0.66 11.92 -5.22
N VAL A 90 -1.44 11.67 -6.25
CA VAL A 90 -1.82 10.32 -6.66
C VAL A 90 -1.04 9.92 -7.90
N ILE A 91 -0.40 8.75 -7.87
CA ILE A 91 0.24 8.12 -9.02
C ILE A 91 -0.32 6.71 -9.17
N ASN A 92 -1.12 6.49 -10.20
CA ASN A 92 -1.73 5.17 -10.44
C ASN A 92 -1.94 4.88 -11.93
N MET A 93 -1.97 3.60 -12.30
CA MET A 93 -2.23 3.19 -13.69
C MET A 93 -3.67 3.50 -14.12
N ASP A 94 -4.62 3.25 -13.22
CA ASP A 94 -6.04 3.50 -13.38
C ASP A 94 -6.50 4.55 -12.37
N CYS A 95 -7.15 5.59 -12.87
CA CYS A 95 -7.60 6.73 -12.07
C CYS A 95 -9.13 6.84 -12.01
N GLU A 96 -9.87 5.88 -12.57
CA GLU A 96 -11.33 5.88 -12.54
C GLU A 96 -11.86 5.49 -11.16
N GLU A 97 -11.15 4.61 -10.43
CA GLU A 97 -11.54 4.11 -9.11
C GLU A 97 -10.44 4.35 -8.05
N LEU A 98 -10.43 5.54 -7.45
CA LEU A 98 -9.39 5.97 -6.49
C LEU A 98 -9.85 6.03 -5.02
N GLY A 99 -11.05 5.53 -4.69
CA GLY A 99 -11.49 5.42 -3.30
C GLY A 99 -11.32 6.72 -2.50
N ALA A 100 -10.63 6.65 -1.36
CA ALA A 100 -10.34 7.81 -0.51
C ALA A 100 -9.47 8.90 -1.19
N ALA A 101 -8.78 8.58 -2.28
CA ALA A 101 -7.96 9.51 -3.06
C ALA A 101 -8.72 10.19 -4.20
N SER A 102 -10.01 9.90 -4.40
CA SER A 102 -10.81 10.43 -5.53
C SER A 102 -11.11 11.94 -5.45
N GLU A 103 -11.20 12.50 -4.24
CA GLU A 103 -11.56 13.90 -4.02
C GLU A 103 -10.34 14.84 -4.05
N LEU A 104 -9.78 15.07 -5.24
CA LEU A 104 -8.66 16.01 -5.39
C LEU A 104 -9.11 17.45 -5.14
N ARG A 105 -8.37 18.16 -4.28
CA ARG A 105 -8.57 19.58 -3.95
C ARG A 105 -7.57 20.44 -4.72
N ASN A 106 -7.79 21.76 -4.70
CA ASN A 106 -6.86 22.69 -5.34
C ASN A 106 -5.45 22.57 -4.72
N GLY A 107 -4.45 22.28 -5.56
CA GLY A 107 -3.07 22.03 -5.13
C GLY A 107 -2.71 20.55 -4.96
N ASP A 108 -3.67 19.64 -5.10
CA ASP A 108 -3.40 18.21 -5.25
C ASP A 108 -2.98 17.89 -6.70
N PHE A 109 -2.36 16.73 -6.89
CA PHE A 109 -1.84 16.29 -8.19
C PHE A 109 -2.27 14.86 -8.51
N LEU A 110 -2.54 14.59 -9.78
CA LEU A 110 -2.84 13.26 -10.30
C LEU A 110 -1.96 12.96 -11.50
N PHE A 111 -1.23 11.86 -11.42
CA PHE A 111 -0.41 11.35 -12.50
C PHE A 111 -0.88 9.95 -12.86
N GLN A 112 -1.49 9.82 -14.04
CA GLN A 112 -1.91 8.53 -14.54
C GLN A 112 -0.77 7.84 -15.30
N GLY A 113 -0.40 6.64 -14.86
CA GLY A 113 0.59 5.80 -15.53
C GLY A 113 1.49 5.03 -14.55
N ASP A 114 2.59 4.52 -15.09
CA ASP A 114 3.51 3.66 -14.36
C ASP A 114 4.33 4.48 -13.35
N ALA A 115 4.13 4.20 -12.07
CA ALA A 115 4.85 4.84 -10.98
C ALA A 115 6.37 4.68 -11.08
N SER A 116 6.86 3.58 -11.66
CA SER A 116 8.29 3.34 -11.85
C SER A 116 8.93 4.27 -12.89
N LEU A 117 8.12 4.87 -13.77
CA LEU A 117 8.56 5.87 -14.76
C LEU A 117 8.30 7.30 -14.28
N ILE A 118 7.14 7.52 -13.68
CA ILE A 118 6.68 8.85 -13.25
C ILE A 118 7.47 9.35 -12.04
N LEU A 119 7.65 8.54 -10.99
CA LEU A 119 8.31 8.99 -9.77
C LEU A 119 9.74 9.46 -9.99
N PRO A 120 10.60 8.73 -10.74
CA PRO A 120 11.94 9.22 -11.05
C PRO A 120 11.94 10.52 -11.83
N GLU A 121 10.98 10.72 -12.73
CA GLU A 121 10.89 11.91 -13.56
C GLU A 121 10.47 13.14 -12.74
N ILE A 122 9.38 13.04 -11.98
CA ILE A 122 8.87 14.19 -11.19
C ILE A 122 9.78 14.55 -10.01
N LEU A 123 10.49 13.56 -9.44
CA LEU A 123 11.39 13.78 -8.31
C LEU A 123 12.84 14.03 -8.73
N LYS A 124 13.16 13.95 -10.03
CA LYS A 124 14.52 14.19 -10.57
C LYS A 124 15.20 15.44 -10.02
N PRO A 125 14.52 16.61 -9.87
CA PRO A 125 15.16 17.80 -9.30
C PRO A 125 15.65 17.64 -7.85
N ILE A 126 15.09 16.67 -7.11
CA ILE A 126 15.37 16.43 -5.68
C ILE A 126 16.34 15.25 -5.53
N ILE A 127 16.08 14.14 -6.24
CA ILE A 127 16.83 12.88 -6.07
C ILE A 127 17.94 12.68 -7.10
N GLY A 128 18.02 13.55 -8.12
CA GLY A 128 18.94 13.41 -9.24
C GLY A 128 18.48 12.36 -10.27
N ASP A 129 19.41 11.94 -11.12
CA ASP A 129 19.16 10.86 -12.08
C ASP A 129 19.20 9.50 -11.38
N LEU A 130 18.12 8.73 -11.49
CA LEU A 130 18.08 7.33 -11.05
C LEU A 130 18.46 6.42 -12.20
N ASP A 131 19.55 5.65 -12.04
CA ASP A 131 19.84 4.54 -12.94
C ASP A 131 18.94 3.35 -12.59
N LEU A 132 17.77 3.28 -13.24
CA LEU A 132 16.78 2.22 -13.04
C LEU A 132 17.28 0.83 -13.49
N LYS A 133 18.49 0.73 -14.05
CA LYS A 133 19.13 -0.56 -14.42
C LYS A 133 20.03 -1.15 -13.33
N GLY A 134 20.17 -0.51 -12.17
CA GLY A 134 20.73 -1.16 -10.97
C GLY A 134 21.70 -0.29 -10.18
N GLY A 135 21.30 0.00 -8.94
CA GLY A 135 22.17 0.52 -7.89
C GLY A 135 22.30 2.04 -7.88
N VAL A 136 21.74 2.67 -6.85
CA VAL A 136 22.02 4.05 -6.48
C VAL A 136 23.55 4.22 -6.37
N LYS A 137 24.16 4.94 -7.30
CA LYS A 137 25.56 5.37 -7.14
C LYS A 137 25.55 6.61 -6.26
N MET A 138 26.13 6.47 -5.06
CA MET A 138 26.55 7.60 -4.23
C MET A 138 27.75 8.31 -4.85
#